data_AF-A0A9D4GTX5-F1
#
_entry.id   AF-A0A9D4GTX5-F1
#
_cell.length_a   1.000
_cell.length_b   1.000
_cell.length_c   1.000
_cell.angle_alpha   90.00
_cell.angle_beta   90.00
_cell.angle_gamma   90.00
#
_symmetry.space_group_name_H-M   'P 1'
#
loop_
_entity.id
_entity.type
_entity.pdbx_description
1 polymer ?
#
loop_
_entity_poly.entity_id
_entity_poly.type
_entity_poly.pdbx_seq_one_letter_code
_entity_poly.pdbx_strand_id
1 'polypeptide(L)'
;MERKKPDRRQAAKVVMMYRIVNNLVDIDSRSVLIPAGVHTRGHANRFIVPFTTVNAYQYSFFPTGIRLWNGLPEQVVNSRLSSLAPLAVRR
;
A
#
# COMPACT_ATOMS: atom_id res chain seq x y z
N MET A 1 23.13 -4.51 15.32
CA MET A 1 22.08 -4.03 14.39
C MET A 1 20.99 -5.09 14.32
N GLU A 2 19.87 -4.88 15.00
CA GLU A 2 18.75 -5.83 15.04
C GLU A 2 17.99 -5.79 13.72
N ARG A 3 17.98 -6.90 12.96
CA ARG A 3 17.17 -7.03 11.74
C ARG A 3 15.71 -7.18 12.16
N LYS A 4 14.96 -6.07 12.12
CA LYS A 4 13.50 -6.07 12.37
C LYS A 4 12.85 -7.07 11.41
N LYS A 5 12.24 -8.12 11.95
CA LYS A 5 11.57 -9.16 11.14
C LYS A 5 10.47 -8.50 10.30
N PRO A 6 10.31 -8.89 9.03
CA PRO A 6 9.26 -8.34 8.18
C PRO A 6 7.89 -8.67 8.80
N ASP A 7 7.09 -7.63 9.06
CA ASP A 7 5.71 -7.79 9.52
C ASP A 7 4.86 -8.31 8.37
N ARG A 8 4.52 -9.60 8.44
CA ARG A 8 3.73 -10.32 7.43
C ARG A 8 2.40 -9.62 7.13
N ARG A 9 1.76 -9.00 8.13
CA ARG A 9 0.47 -8.33 7.96
C ARG A 9 0.61 -7.04 7.16
N GLN A 10 1.69 -6.28 7.39
CA GLN A 10 1.97 -5.09 6.60
C GLN A 10 2.34 -5.44 5.16
N ALA A 11 3.15 -6.50 4.95
CA ALA A 11 3.48 -6.99 3.63
C ALA A 11 2.23 -7.41 2.83
N ALA A 12 1.30 -8.14 3.46
CA ALA A 12 0.04 -8.53 2.82
C ALA A 12 -0.81 -7.32 2.40
N LYS A 13 -0.88 -6.27 3.24
CA LYS A 13 -1.59 -5.02 2.90
C LYS A 13 -0.97 -4.31 1.70
N VAL A 14 0.36 -4.22 1.66
CA VAL A 14 1.08 -3.61 0.54
C VAL A 14 0.85 -4.38 -0.76
N VAL A 15 0.92 -5.72 -0.72
CA VAL A 15 0.63 -6.56 -1.88
C VAL A 15 -0.80 -6.38 -2.38
N MET A 16 -1.79 -6.31 -1.47
CA MET A 16 -3.18 -6.07 -1.86
C MET A 16 -3.39 -4.66 -2.42
N MET A 17 -2.77 -3.63 -1.83
CA MET A 17 -2.78 -2.27 -2.39
C MET A 17 -2.20 -2.25 -3.81
N TYR A 18 -1.05 -2.90 -4.01
CA TYR A 18 -0.44 -3.01 -5.34
C TYR A 18 -1.42 -3.64 -6.34
N ARG A 19 -2.08 -4.74 -5.94
CA ARG A 19 -3.06 -5.43 -6.79
C ARG A 19 -4.24 -4.53 -7.14
N ILE A 20 -4.79 -3.78 -6.19
CA ILE A 20 -5.90 -2.84 -6.42
C ILE A 20 -5.48 -1.72 -7.39
N VAL A 21 -4.33 -1.08 -7.13
CA VAL A 21 -3.84 0.05 -7.95
C VAL A 21 -3.55 -0.37 -9.39
N ASN A 22 -3.07 -1.60 -9.59
CA ASN A 22 -2.74 -2.14 -10.91
C ASN A 22 -3.89 -2.96 -11.53
N ASN A 23 -5.10 -2.90 -10.98
CA ASN A 23 -6.29 -3.63 -11.47
C ASN A 23 -6.06 -5.15 -11.63
N LEU A 24 -5.30 -5.76 -10.72
CA LEU A 24 -5.03 -7.20 -10.65
C LEU A 24 -6.04 -7.97 -9.79
N VAL A 25 -7.04 -7.27 -9.27
CA VAL A 25 -8.19 -7.78 -8.52
C VAL A 25 -9.45 -7.04 -8.96
N ASP A 26 -10.61 -7.65 -8.76
CA ASP A 26 -11.92 -7.07 -9.09
C ASP A 26 -12.36 -6.06 -8.03
N ILE A 27 -11.56 -5.00 -7.86
CA ILE A 27 -11.85 -3.84 -7.02
C ILE A 27 -11.50 -2.62 -7.87
N ASP A 28 -12.50 -1.82 -8.25
CA ASP A 28 -12.25 -0.59 -8.98
C ASP A 28 -11.55 0.43 -8.06
N SER A 29 -10.25 0.61 -8.30
CA SER A 29 -9.41 1.56 -7.55
C SER A 29 -9.97 2.98 -7.56
N ARG A 30 -10.67 3.40 -8.62
CA ARG A 30 -11.24 4.75 -8.73
C ARG A 30 -12.45 4.98 -7.82
N SER A 31 -13.15 3.91 -7.45
CA SER A 31 -14.29 3.98 -6.53
C SER A 31 -13.90 4.03 -5.06
N VAL A 32 -12.71 3.52 -4.71
CA VAL A 32 -12.28 3.37 -3.32
C VAL A 32 -11.04 4.19 -2.94
N LEU A 33 -10.25 4.66 -3.92
CA LEU A 33 -9.05 5.45 -3.71
C LEU A 33 -9.18 6.83 -4.38
N ILE A 34 -8.76 7.86 -3.66
CA ILE A 34 -8.75 9.24 -4.16
C ILE A 34 -7.28 9.65 -4.38
N PRO A 35 -6.84 9.95 -5.61
CA PRO A 35 -5.48 10.41 -5.87
C PRO A 35 -5.16 11.69 -5.09
N ALA A 36 -3.96 11.76 -4.49
CA ALA A 36 -3.57 12.90 -3.65
C ALA A 36 -3.17 14.16 -4.46
N GLY A 37 -3.09 14.07 -5.78
CA GLY A 37 -2.71 15.16 -6.68
C GLY A 37 -1.20 15.22 -6.95
N VAL A 38 -0.76 16.27 -7.64
CA VAL A 38 0.66 16.48 -7.97
C VAL A 38 1.41 16.95 -6.73
N HIS A 39 2.48 16.26 -6.40
CA HIS A 39 3.31 16.59 -5.24
C HIS A 39 4.78 16.64 -5.62
N THR A 40 5.53 17.55 -4.99
CA THR A 40 6.98 17.72 -5.18
C THR A 40 7.82 16.72 -4.38
N ARG A 41 7.22 15.91 -3.50
CA ARG A 41 7.92 14.95 -2.63
C ARG A 41 7.17 13.62 -2.57
N GLY A 42 7.88 12.49 -2.70
CA GLY A 42 7.30 11.13 -2.72
C GLY A 42 7.02 10.63 -4.14
N HIS A 43 6.32 9.50 -4.27
CA HIS A 43 5.96 8.93 -5.58
C HIS A 43 4.64 9.51 -6.11
N ALA A 44 4.41 9.39 -7.43
CA ALA A 44 3.23 9.95 -8.10
C ALA A 44 1.91 9.24 -7.73
N ASN A 45 1.94 7.92 -7.50
CA ASN A 45 0.74 7.12 -7.25
C ASN A 45 0.25 7.14 -5.79
N ARG A 46 0.20 8.31 -5.15
CA ARG A 46 -0.28 8.43 -3.75
C ARG A 46 -1.77 8.71 -3.68
N PHE A 47 -2.38 8.31 -2.57
CA PHE A 47 -3.80 8.50 -2.31
C PHE A 47 -4.05 9.32 -1.05
N ILE A 48 -5.17 10.03 -1.00
CA ILE A 48 -5.62 10.73 0.19
C ILE A 48 -5.94 9.70 1.27
N VAL A 49 -5.39 9.90 2.46
CA VAL A 49 -5.74 9.08 3.62
C VAL A 49 -7.07 9.58 4.18
N PRO A 50 -8.13 8.75 4.26
CA PRO A 50 -9.40 9.17 4.84
C PRO A 50 -9.21 9.63 6.29
N PHE A 51 -9.77 10.80 6.62
CA PHE A 51 -9.83 11.27 7.99
C PHE A 51 -11.01 10.63 8.72
N THR A 52 -10.77 10.19 9.96
CA THR A 52 -11.81 9.66 10.85
C THR A 52 -11.28 9.66 12.28
N THR A 53 -12.16 9.76 13.26
CA THR A 53 -11.86 9.61 14.70
C THR A 53 -12.21 8.21 15.22
N VAL A 54 -12.88 7.38 14.41
CA VAL A 54 -13.33 6.04 14.81
C VAL A 54 -12.19 5.05 14.64
N ASN A 55 -11.65 4.54 15.74
CA ASN A 55 -10.54 3.58 15.75
C ASN A 55 -10.79 2.36 14.83
N ALA A 56 -11.99 1.79 14.86
CA ALA A 56 -12.33 0.64 14.02
C ALA A 56 -12.12 0.93 12.53
N TYR A 57 -12.46 2.14 12.07
CA TYR A 57 -12.23 2.55 10.69
C TYR A 57 -10.76 2.98 10.45
N GLN A 58 -10.15 3.73 11.37
CA GLN A 58 -8.73 4.12 11.29
C GLN A 58 -7.78 2.93 11.11
N TYR A 59 -8.06 1.82 11.80
CA TYR A 59 -7.25 0.60 11.76
C TYR A 59 -7.75 -0.44 10.73
N SER A 60 -8.81 -0.11 9.98
CA SER A 60 -9.29 -0.93 8.87
C SER A 60 -8.31 -0.95 7.69
N PHE A 61 -8.63 -1.73 6.66
CA PHE A 61 -7.72 -1.99 5.54
C PHE A 61 -7.28 -0.71 4.81
N PHE A 62 -8.22 0.14 4.35
CA PHE A 62 -7.87 1.27 3.48
C PHE A 62 -7.07 2.36 4.19
N PRO A 63 -7.47 2.92 5.34
CA PRO A 63 -6.69 4.00 5.96
C PRO A 63 -5.28 3.55 6.35
N THR A 64 -5.12 2.31 6.82
CA THR A 64 -3.79 1.77 7.13
C THR A 64 -2.99 1.38 5.89
N GLY A 65 -3.64 0.78 4.89
CA GLY A 65 -3.03 0.38 3.62
C GLY A 65 -2.54 1.56 2.81
N ILE A 66 -3.33 2.63 2.73
CA ILE A 66 -2.94 3.88 2.05
C ILE A 66 -1.75 4.54 2.76
N ARG A 67 -1.73 4.58 4.10
CA ARG A 67 -0.58 5.10 4.85
C ARG A 67 0.70 4.31 4.56
N LEU A 68 0.61 2.98 4.54
CA LEU A 68 1.74 2.13 4.18
C LEU A 68 2.19 2.38 2.73
N TRP A 69 1.24 2.37 1.80
CA TRP A 69 1.49 2.59 0.37
C TRP A 69 2.16 3.93 0.09
N ASN A 70 1.63 5.02 0.64
CA ASN A 70 2.17 6.38 0.45
C ASN A 70 3.58 6.58 1.02
N GLY A 71 4.00 5.72 1.95
CA GLY A 71 5.33 5.72 2.53
C GLY A 71 6.34 4.87 1.77
N LEU A 72 5.92 4.17 0.70
CA LEU A 72 6.82 3.32 -0.07
C LEU A 72 7.75 4.16 -0.94
N PRO A 73 9.00 3.70 -1.15
CA PRO A 73 9.87 4.28 -2.16
C PRO A 73 9.29 4.12 -3.56
N GLU A 74 9.56 5.08 -4.43
CA GLU A 74 9.09 5.08 -5.81
C GLU A 74 9.52 3.83 -6.59
N GLN A 75 10.73 3.33 -6.32
CA GLN A 75 11.25 2.11 -6.94
C GLN A 75 10.37 0.89 -6.63
N VAL A 76 9.79 0.84 -5.43
CA VAL A 76 8.92 -0.25 -4.99
C VAL A 76 7.55 -0.14 -5.66
N VAL A 77 6.99 1.06 -5.72
CA VAL A 77 5.69 1.34 -6.33
C VAL A 77 5.70 1.04 -7.83
N ASN A 78 6.80 1.38 -8.52
CA ASN A 78 6.98 1.15 -9.95
C ASN A 78 7.51 -0.26 -10.28
N SER A 79 7.83 -1.07 -9.26
CA SER A 79 8.33 -2.43 -9.47
C SER A 79 7.23 -3.37 -9.98
N ARG A 80 7.63 -4.44 -10.69
CA ARG A 80 6.71 -5.52 -11.06
C ARG A 80 6.53 -6.46 -9.87
N LEU A 81 5.30 -6.94 -9.66
CA LEU A 81 4.92 -7.82 -8.54
C LEU A 81 5.91 -8.98 -8.27
N SER A 82 6.56 -9.52 -9.31
CA SER A 82 7.56 -10.59 -9.20
C SER A 82 8.80 -10.23 -8.38
N SER A 83 9.20 -8.96 -8.31
CA SER A 83 10.33 -8.52 -7.47
C SER A 83 9.95 -8.26 -6.00
N LEU A 84 8.64 -8.20 -5.67
CA LEU A 84 8.14 -8.04 -4.29
C LEU A 84 7.91 -9.38 -3.57
N ALA A 85 8.10 -10.49 -4.29
CA ALA A 85 7.88 -11.84 -3.80
C ALA A 85 8.92 -12.45 -2.83
N PRO A 86 10.15 -11.93 -2.58
CA PRO A 86 11.11 -12.68 -1.75
C PRO A 86 10.73 -12.71 -0.24
N LEU A 87 9.58 -12.17 0.16
CA LEU A 87 9.07 -12.26 1.54
C LEU A 87 7.98 -13.31 1.76
N ALA A 88 7.46 -13.96 0.70
CA ALA A 88 6.23 -14.76 0.80
C ALA A 88 6.40 -16.28 0.64
N VAL A 89 7.57 -16.80 0.22
CA VAL A 89 7.71 -18.26 0.00
C VAL A 89 9.02 -18.80 0.56
N ARG A 90 8.97 -19.27 1.80
CA ARG A 90 9.73 -20.42 2.28
C ARG A 90 8.98 -21.07 3.43
N ARG A 91 8.09 -21.99 3.08
CA ARG A 91 7.91 -23.35 3.63
C ARG A 91 6.58 -23.90 3.15
#